data_AF-A0A4Q3TEC7-F1
#
_entry.id   AF-A0A4Q3TEC7-F1
#
_cell.length_a   1.000
_cell.length_b   1.000
_cell.length_c   1.000
_cell.angle_alpha   90.00
_cell.angle_beta   90.00
_cell.angle_gamma   90.00
#
_symmetry.space_group_name_H-M   'P 1'
#
loop_
_entity.id
_entity.type
_entity.pdbx_description
1 polymer ?
#
loop_
_entity_poly.entity_id
_entity_poly.type
_entity_poly.pdbx_seq_one_letter_code
_entity_poly.pdbx_strand_id
1 'polypeptide(L)'
;MAESVVHTEDTHSPEGGDPNRRDFIYIAAGAAAVGAGAMIAWPLINQMNPAADTLALASIEFDLTKVQEGQQVVIKWQGKPVFVRYRTPAELQKVIADDHAPDL
;
A
#
# COMPACT_ATOMS: atom_id res chain seq x y z
N MET A 1 33.12 -75.54 30.34
CA MET A 1 33.14 -75.42 28.87
C MET A 1 31.76 -74.91 28.50
N ALA A 2 31.45 -73.63 28.64
CA ALA A 2 31.83 -72.48 27.81
C ALA A 2 31.36 -72.65 26.36
N GLU A 3 30.17 -72.13 26.06
CA GLU A 3 29.92 -71.35 24.84
C GLU A 3 28.74 -70.42 25.13
N SER A 4 29.05 -69.18 25.54
CA SER A 4 28.07 -68.10 25.58
C SER A 4 27.82 -67.67 24.15
N VAL A 5 26.67 -68.05 23.61
CA VAL A 5 26.20 -67.53 22.33
C VAL A 5 26.00 -66.01 22.49
N VAL A 6 26.95 -65.25 21.96
CA VAL A 6 26.86 -63.79 21.84
C VAL A 6 25.72 -63.50 20.88
N HIS A 7 24.62 -62.98 21.43
CA HIS A 7 23.57 -62.39 20.62
C HIS A 7 24.11 -61.04 20.12
N THR A 8 24.63 -61.02 18.91
CA THR A 8 24.91 -59.76 18.22
C THR A 8 23.57 -59.11 17.93
N GLU A 9 23.19 -58.16 18.77
CA GLU A 9 22.10 -57.25 18.48
C GLU A 9 22.57 -56.40 17.29
N ASP A 10 22.20 -56.81 16.08
CA ASP A 10 22.34 -55.96 14.91
C ASP A 10 21.44 -54.75 15.15
N THR A 11 22.01 -53.69 15.72
CA THR A 11 21.41 -52.37 15.71
C THR A 11 21.34 -51.93 14.26
N HIS A 12 20.25 -52.30 13.60
CA HIS A 12 19.82 -51.67 12.37
C HIS A 12 19.47 -50.23 12.74
N SER A 13 20.50 -49.38 12.78
CA SER A 13 20.32 -47.94 12.70
C SER A 13 19.46 -47.73 11.47
N PRO A 14 18.19 -47.31 11.60
CA PRO A 14 17.44 -46.93 10.41
C PRO A 14 18.30 -45.86 9.75
N GLU A 15 18.60 -46.03 8.45
CA GLU A 15 19.20 -44.99 7.64
C GLU A 15 18.26 -43.77 7.65
N GLY A 16 18.37 -43.01 8.72
CA GLY A 16 17.49 -41.96 9.13
C GLY A 16 18.35 -40.73 9.23
N GLY A 17 18.75 -40.19 8.06
CA GLY A 17 19.63 -39.03 7.91
C GLY A 17 19.34 -37.91 8.92
N ASP A 18 20.42 -37.28 9.37
CA ASP A 18 20.50 -36.34 10.50
C ASP A 18 19.23 -35.50 10.67
N PRO A 19 18.60 -35.51 11.87
CA PRO A 19 17.39 -34.73 12.13
C PRO A 19 17.60 -33.24 11.83
N ASN A 20 18.79 -32.72 12.15
CA ASN A 20 19.17 -31.33 11.90
C ASN A 20 19.21 -30.98 10.39
N ARG A 21 19.60 -31.93 9.53
CA ARG A 21 19.58 -31.73 8.07
C ARG A 21 18.15 -31.65 7.54
N ARG A 22 17.24 -32.48 8.06
CA ARG A 22 15.83 -32.45 7.66
C ARG A 22 15.16 -31.18 8.14
N ASP A 23 15.40 -30.78 9.39
CA ASP A 23 14.85 -29.55 9.96
C ASP A 23 15.30 -28.33 9.17
N PHE A 24 16.59 -28.26 8.80
CA PHE A 24 17.09 -27.22 7.91
C PHE A 24 16.35 -27.20 6.56
N ILE A 25 16.15 -28.36 5.92
CA ILE A 25 15.44 -28.45 4.65
C ILE A 25 13.99 -28.00 4.79
N TYR A 26 13.28 -28.40 5.85
CA TYR A 26 11.89 -28.00 6.08
C TYR A 26 11.76 -26.50 6.35
N ILE A 27 12.65 -25.92 7.15
CA ILE A 27 12.67 -24.48 7.43
C ILE A 27 13.01 -23.70 6.15
N ALA A 28 14.04 -24.13 5.42
CA ALA A 28 14.44 -23.49 4.17
C ALA A 28 13.33 -23.56 3.11
N ALA A 29 12.69 -24.72 2.95
CA ALA A 29 11.58 -24.91 2.02
C ALA A 29 10.35 -24.09 2.43
N GLY A 30 10.02 -24.05 3.72
CA GLY A 30 8.93 -23.24 4.26
C GLY A 30 9.15 -21.75 4.06
N ALA A 31 10.35 -21.26 4.35
CA ALA A 31 10.73 -19.86 4.12
C ALA A 31 10.67 -19.49 2.63
N ALA A 32 11.15 -20.36 1.74
CA ALA A 32 11.08 -20.17 0.30
C ALA A 32 9.62 -20.13 -0.20
N ALA A 33 8.76 -21.01 0.31
CA ALA A 33 7.34 -21.05 -0.05
C ALA A 33 6.59 -19.79 0.40
N VAL A 34 6.82 -19.33 1.63
CA VAL A 34 6.23 -18.08 2.14
C VAL A 34 6.74 -16.88 1.35
N GLY A 35 8.05 -16.81 1.08
CA GLY A 35 8.64 -15.75 0.27
C GLY A 35 8.06 -15.70 -1.14
N ALA A 36 7.93 -16.84 -1.81
CA ALA A 36 7.31 -16.94 -3.13
C ALA A 36 5.83 -16.52 -3.10
N GLY A 37 5.09 -16.97 -2.08
CA GLY A 37 3.69 -16.57 -1.89
C GLY A 37 3.53 -15.06 -1.70
N ALA A 38 4.37 -14.44 -0.87
CA ALA A 38 4.38 -13.00 -0.66
C ALA A 38 4.74 -12.24 -1.95
N MET A 39 5.72 -12.71 -2.71
CA MET A 39 6.12 -12.08 -3.98
C MET A 39 5.03 -12.13 -5.05
N ILE A 40 4.15 -13.13 -5.01
CA ILE A 40 2.99 -13.23 -5.92
C ILE A 40 1.81 -12.40 -5.39
N ALA A 41 1.53 -12.45 -4.10
CA ALA A 41 0.40 -11.74 -3.50
C ALA A 41 0.62 -10.22 -3.45
N TRP A 42 1.84 -9.75 -3.21
CA TRP A 42 2.16 -8.33 -3.10
C TRP A 42 1.78 -7.49 -4.33
N PRO A 43 2.15 -7.86 -5.58
CA PRO A 43 1.75 -7.08 -6.74
C PRO A 43 0.23 -7.07 -6.96
N LEU A 44 -0.48 -8.15 -6.61
CA LEU A 44 -1.94 -8.20 -6.70
C LEU A 44 -2.59 -7.18 -5.75
N ILE A 45 -2.10 -7.11 -4.50
CA ILE A 45 -2.56 -6.11 -3.52
C ILE A 45 -2.18 -4.71 -3.99
N ASN A 46 -0.94 -4.51 -4.43
CA ASN A 46 -0.45 -3.21 -4.84
C ASN A 46 -1.16 -2.65 -6.08
N GLN A 47 -1.67 -3.51 -6.98
CA GLN A 47 -2.46 -3.09 -8.14
C GLN A 47 -3.84 -2.51 -7.77
N MET A 48 -4.33 -2.74 -6.55
CA MET A 48 -5.58 -2.13 -6.07
C MET A 48 -5.39 -0.66 -5.65
N ASN A 49 -4.14 -0.20 -5.49
CA ASN A 49 -3.85 1.20 -5.20
C ASN A 49 -4.14 2.09 -6.44
N PRO A 50 -4.50 3.36 -6.23
CA PRO A 50 -4.73 4.31 -7.31
C PRO A 50 -3.53 4.37 -8.27
N ALA A 51 -3.79 4.22 -9.57
CA ALA A 51 -2.77 4.22 -10.60
C ALA A 51 -2.01 5.56 -10.65
N ALA A 52 -0.77 5.54 -11.14
CA ALA A 52 0.09 6.71 -11.23
C ALA A 52 -0.58 7.89 -11.97
N ASP A 53 -1.41 7.62 -12.99
CA ASP A 53 -2.15 8.66 -13.72
C ASP A 53 -3.19 9.37 -12.86
N THR A 54 -3.79 8.69 -11.89
CA THR A 54 -4.72 9.30 -10.93
C THR A 54 -4.00 10.14 -9.88
N LEU A 55 -2.80 9.72 -9.47
CA LEU A 55 -1.92 10.51 -8.60
C LEU A 55 -1.35 11.72 -9.32
N ALA A 56 -1.05 11.61 -10.62
CA ALA A 56 -0.64 12.74 -11.45
C ALA A 56 -1.76 13.79 -11.59
N LEU A 57 -3.03 13.37 -11.53
CA LEU A 57 -4.20 14.25 -11.51
C LEU A 57 -4.44 14.91 -10.14
N ALA A 58 -3.57 14.68 -9.15
CA ALA A 58 -3.69 15.28 -7.82
C ALA A 58 -3.51 16.80 -7.84
N SER A 59 -2.72 17.32 -8.77
CA SER A 59 -2.43 18.76 -8.92
C SER A 59 -2.83 19.23 -10.31
N ILE A 60 -3.58 20.33 -10.37
CA ILE A 60 -3.92 21.00 -11.62
C ILE A 60 -3.42 22.45 -11.55
N GLU A 61 -2.78 22.92 -12.61
CA GLU A 61 -2.44 24.34 -12.77
C GLU A 61 -3.56 25.01 -13.56
N PHE A 62 -4.21 25.99 -12.94
CA PHE A 62 -5.25 26.77 -13.58
C PHE A 62 -4.81 28.24 -13.70
N ASP A 63 -4.76 28.73 -14.93
CA ASP A 63 -4.41 30.11 -15.24
C ASP A 63 -5.56 31.06 -14.89
N LEU A 64 -5.32 31.90 -13.88
CA LEU A 64 -6.30 32.86 -13.36
C LEU A 64 -6.47 34.09 -14.25
N THR A 65 -5.54 34.38 -15.16
CA THR A 65 -5.58 35.59 -16.00
C THR A 65 -6.77 35.62 -16.97
N LYS A 66 -7.36 34.46 -17.23
CA LYS A 66 -8.51 34.27 -18.12
C LYS A 66 -9.85 34.54 -17.42
N VAL A 67 -9.87 34.67 -16.10
CA VAL A 67 -11.09 34.91 -15.32
C VAL A 67 -11.28 36.40 -15.16
N GLN A 68 -12.42 36.92 -15.62
CA GLN A 68 -12.77 38.33 -15.43
C GLN A 68 -13.30 38.58 -14.02
N GLU A 69 -13.17 39.82 -13.54
CA GLU A 69 -13.70 40.22 -12.25
C GLU A 69 -15.22 40.02 -12.17
N GLY A 70 -15.71 39.41 -11.10
CA GLY A 70 -17.12 39.03 -10.92
C GLY A 70 -17.52 37.72 -11.61
N GLN A 71 -16.64 37.13 -12.43
CA GLN A 71 -16.90 35.87 -13.11
C GLN A 71 -16.65 34.67 -12.18
N GLN A 72 -17.48 33.64 -12.34
CA GLN A 72 -17.31 32.34 -11.70
C GLN A 72 -17.07 31.26 -12.75
N VAL A 73 -16.07 30.42 -12.52
CA VAL A 73 -15.67 29.32 -13.40
C VAL A 73 -15.72 28.01 -12.62
N VAL A 74 -16.15 26.94 -13.28
CA VAL A 74 -16.18 25.59 -12.71
C VAL A 74 -15.09 24.78 -13.36
N ILE A 75 -14.15 24.28 -12.55
CA ILE A 75 -13.07 23.39 -12.99
C ILE A 75 -13.29 22.01 -12.38
N LYS A 76 -12.87 20.96 -13.09
CA LYS A 76 -12.94 19.59 -12.57
C LYS A 76 -11.59 19.22 -11.94
N TRP A 77 -11.58 18.94 -10.65
CA TRP A 77 -10.39 18.51 -9.91
C TRP A 77 -10.70 17.19 -9.20
N GLN A 78 -9.88 16.15 -9.43
CA GLN A 78 -10.07 14.80 -8.88
C GLN A 78 -11.50 14.25 -9.06
N GLY A 79 -12.13 14.52 -10.19
CA GLY A 79 -13.51 14.09 -10.46
C GLY A 79 -14.60 14.93 -9.80
N LYS A 80 -14.24 15.89 -8.93
CA LYS A 80 -15.16 16.79 -8.23
C LYS A 80 -15.18 18.19 -8.88
N PRO A 81 -16.32 18.88 -8.90
CA PRO A 81 -16.38 20.26 -9.35
C PRO A 81 -15.78 21.19 -8.29
N VAL A 82 -14.87 22.07 -8.70
CA VAL A 82 -14.31 23.16 -7.88
C VAL A 82 -14.75 24.48 -8.49
N PHE A 83 -15.26 25.37 -7.64
CA PHE A 83 -15.76 26.69 -8.04
C PHE A 83 -14.70 27.74 -7.77
N VAL A 84 -14.26 28.44 -8.82
CA VAL A 84 -13.32 29.55 -8.73
C VAL A 84 -14.07 30.83 -9.07
N ARG A 85 -14.13 31.79 -8.14
CA ARG A 85 -14.78 33.09 -8.34
C ARG A 85 -13.76 34.20 -8.15
N TYR A 86 -13.64 35.07 -9.14
CA TYR A 86 -12.89 36.31 -8.96
C TYR A 86 -13.82 37.35 -8.32
N ARG A 87 -13.66 37.55 -7.01
CA ARG A 87 -14.46 38.49 -6.23
C ARG A 87 -14.12 39.95 -6.57
N THR A 88 -15.14 40.79 -6.58
CA THR A 88 -14.99 42.25 -6.73
C THR A 88 -14.60 42.90 -5.38
N PRO A 89 -14.03 44.12 -5.36
CA PRO A 89 -13.72 44.85 -4.14
C PRO A 89 -14.93 45.06 -3.22
N ALA A 90 -16.12 45.29 -3.79
CA ALA A 90 -17.35 45.48 -3.03
C ALA A 90 -17.79 44.18 -2.31
N GLU A 91 -17.68 43.03 -3.00
CA GLU A 91 -17.94 41.72 -2.41
C GLU A 91 -16.92 41.38 -1.32
N LEU A 92 -15.65 41.73 -1.53
CA LEU A 92 -14.59 41.51 -0.55
C LEU A 92 -14.84 42.30 0.74
N GLN A 93 -15.21 43.58 0.63
CA GLN A 93 -15.53 44.42 1.79
C GLN A 93 -16.71 43.87 2.60
N LYS A 94 -17.75 43.36 1.91
CA LYS A 94 -18.90 42.74 2.56
C LYS A 94 -18.49 41.50 3.35
N VAL A 95 -17.72 40.58 2.75
CA VAL A 95 -17.30 39.35 3.41
C VAL A 95 -16.38 39.63 4.61
N ILE A 96 -15.47 40.60 4.50
CA ILE A 96 -14.61 40.99 5.62
C ILE A 96 -15.43 41.56 6.78
N ALA A 97 -16.49 42.32 6.49
CA ALA A 97 -17.39 42.82 7.53
C ALA A 97 -18.19 41.70 8.22
N ASP A 98 -18.52 40.64 7.49
CA ASP A 98 -19.29 39.49 7.98
C ASP A 98 -18.43 38.42 8.69
N ASP A 99 -17.09 38.51 8.65
CA ASP A 99 -16.13 37.52 9.20
C ASP A 99 -16.16 37.37 10.74
N HIS A 100 -17.02 38.15 11.42
CA HIS A 100 -17.27 38.11 12.86
C HIS A 100 -18.57 37.39 13.24
N ALA A 101 -19.18 36.63 12.31
CA ALA A 101 -20.39 35.86 12.57
C ALA A 101 -20.12 34.69 13.56
N PRO A 102 -20.80 34.63 14.72
CA PRO A 102 -20.52 33.67 15.79
C PRO A 102 -21.10 32.25 15.56
N ASP A 103 -21.64 31.95 14.38
CA ASP A 103 -22.47 30.77 14.10
C ASP A 103 -21.90 29.80 13.04
N LEU A 104 -20.58 29.76 12.87
CA LEU A 104 -19.86 28.68 12.16
C LEU A 104 -18.85 27.96 13.06
#